data_AF-A0A2M7S5S2-F1
#
_entry.id   AF-A0A2M7S5S2-F1
#
_cell.length_a   1.000
_cell.length_b   1.000
_cell.length_c   1.000
_cell.angle_alpha   90.00
_cell.angle_beta   90.00
_cell.angle_gamma   90.00
#
_symmetry.space_group_name_H-M   'P 1'
#
loop_
_entity.id
_entity.type
_entity.pdbx_description
1 polymer ?
#
loop_
_entity_poly.entity_id
_entity_poly.type
_entity_poly.pdbx_seq_one_letter_code
_entity_poly.pdbx_strand_id
1 'polypeptide(L)'
;MKEKNEPEQISTWGKEDTSVGTKREAAPKIFEEGFTWYAVIGAFFVGFIMMPASIYLGLLIGGGIGSAAQWVTIILFMEIVRRSFGKMKKQEIYILYYIAGGLVGGGPFAGFIWNQYLLQSPAAYGFGIVEYLKAEGVRWIAPFPGSESYAARTFLHKDWLQPVWLMFICSILGRLNWFGGGFFVFKVTSDLEKLPFPMAPVGAEGATALADASGGKRDTWRWNVFSIGAVIGVAFGFIYVFIPAFSTAIFGKTF
;
A
#
# COMPACT_ATOMS: atom_id res chain seq x y z
N MET A 1 -44.45 -16.22 -20.75
CA MET A 1 -43.42 -15.60 -19.90
C MET A 1 -42.70 -16.69 -19.14
N LYS A 2 -41.48 -17.05 -19.56
CA LYS A 2 -40.60 -17.95 -18.81
C LYS A 2 -39.41 -17.11 -18.37
N GLU A 3 -39.31 -16.90 -17.07
CA GLU A 3 -38.24 -16.20 -16.39
C GLU A 3 -36.94 -16.96 -16.67
N LYS A 4 -36.00 -16.27 -17.30
CA LYS A 4 -34.73 -16.83 -17.76
C LYS A 4 -33.80 -16.81 -16.55
N ASN A 5 -33.75 -17.92 -15.83
CA ASN A 5 -32.80 -18.15 -14.74
C ASN A 5 -31.40 -17.75 -15.20
N GLU A 6 -30.84 -16.74 -14.55
CA GLU A 6 -29.43 -16.38 -14.66
C GLU A 6 -28.58 -17.63 -14.34
N PRO A 7 -27.44 -17.83 -15.01
CA PRO A 7 -26.56 -18.92 -14.65
C PRO A 7 -25.98 -18.60 -13.27
N GLU A 8 -26.37 -19.39 -12.27
CA GLU A 8 -25.59 -19.55 -11.03
C GLU A 8 -24.13 -19.75 -11.45
N GLN A 9 -23.29 -18.74 -11.24
CA GLN A 9 -21.87 -18.98 -11.11
C GLN A 9 -21.67 -19.73 -9.81
N ILE A 10 -21.90 -21.03 -9.88
CA ILE A 10 -21.62 -22.02 -8.85
C ILE A 10 -20.19 -21.76 -8.39
N SER A 11 -20.04 -21.32 -7.14
CA SER A 11 -18.74 -21.33 -6.47
C SER A 11 -18.27 -22.78 -6.42
N THR A 12 -17.32 -23.14 -7.29
CA THR A 12 -16.75 -24.49 -7.41
C THR A 12 -15.87 -24.90 -6.22
N TRP A 13 -15.93 -24.14 -5.13
CA TRP A 13 -15.15 -24.33 -3.93
C TRP A 13 -16.00 -25.06 -2.90
N GLY A 14 -15.52 -26.22 -2.43
CA GLY A 14 -16.16 -26.95 -1.33
C GLY A 14 -16.28 -26.04 -0.11
N LYS A 15 -17.30 -26.24 0.73
CA LYS A 15 -17.42 -25.51 1.99
C LYS A 15 -17.13 -26.47 3.12
N GLU A 16 -16.23 -26.10 4.02
CA GLU A 16 -15.89 -26.87 5.22
C GLU A 16 -16.63 -26.31 6.44
N ASP A 17 -17.15 -27.21 7.27
CA ASP A 17 -17.86 -26.81 8.50
C ASP A 17 -16.84 -26.44 9.60
N THR A 18 -17.02 -25.28 10.21
CA THR A 18 -16.22 -24.80 11.35
C THR A 18 -16.83 -25.24 12.68
N SER A 19 -16.04 -25.18 13.77
CA SER A 19 -16.49 -25.53 15.13
C SER A 19 -17.66 -24.68 15.64
N VAL A 20 -17.90 -23.51 15.03
CA VAL A 20 -18.99 -22.58 15.37
C VAL A 20 -20.16 -22.64 14.38
N GLY A 21 -20.25 -23.68 13.55
CA GLY A 21 -21.37 -23.87 12.62
C GLY A 21 -21.38 -22.92 11.43
N THR A 22 -20.30 -22.16 11.20
CA THR A 22 -20.11 -21.36 9.99
C THR A 22 -19.39 -22.16 8.91
N LYS A 23 -19.66 -21.87 7.65
CA LYS A 23 -19.01 -22.55 6.51
C LYS A 23 -17.84 -21.72 6.02
N ARG A 24 -16.64 -22.32 6.01
CA ARG A 24 -15.43 -21.73 5.42
C ARG A 24 -15.29 -22.20 3.96
N GLU A 25 -14.81 -21.33 3.08
CA GLU A 25 -14.42 -21.74 1.72
C GLU A 25 -13.19 -22.67 1.78
N ALA A 26 -13.30 -23.85 1.16
CA ALA A 26 -12.20 -24.78 1.01
C ALA A 26 -11.12 -24.20 0.09
N ALA A 27 -9.87 -24.62 0.32
CA ALA A 27 -8.74 -24.16 -0.49
C ALA A 27 -8.99 -24.44 -1.98
N PRO A 28 -8.67 -23.49 -2.88
CA PRO A 28 -8.88 -23.68 -4.30
C PRO A 28 -7.98 -24.79 -4.83
N LYS A 29 -8.57 -25.70 -5.63
CA LYS A 29 -7.85 -26.78 -6.31
C LYS A 29 -7.05 -26.31 -7.54
N ILE A 30 -7.42 -25.15 -8.09
CA ILE A 30 -6.79 -24.57 -9.29
C ILE A 30 -6.39 -23.13 -8.95
N PHE A 31 -5.12 -22.82 -9.16
CA PHE A 31 -4.58 -21.47 -9.03
C PHE A 31 -4.45 -20.85 -10.41
N GLU A 32 -4.98 -19.64 -10.59
CA GLU A 32 -4.78 -18.88 -11.82
C GLU A 32 -3.60 -17.92 -11.66
N GLU A 33 -2.89 -17.68 -12.76
CA GLU A 33 -1.78 -16.74 -12.79
C GLU A 33 -2.28 -15.28 -12.81
N GLY A 34 -1.73 -14.48 -11.90
CA GLY A 34 -1.97 -13.02 -11.84
C GLY A 34 -0.80 -12.18 -12.35
N PHE A 35 0.36 -12.79 -12.61
CA PHE A 35 1.55 -12.06 -13.06
C PHE A 35 1.51 -11.84 -14.56
N THR A 36 0.85 -10.76 -14.98
CA THR A 36 0.71 -10.40 -16.38
C THR A 36 1.33 -9.05 -16.68
N TRP A 37 1.31 -8.65 -17.96
CA TRP A 37 1.79 -7.32 -18.36
C TRP A 37 1.03 -6.17 -17.68
N TYR A 38 -0.25 -6.37 -17.31
CA TYR A 38 -1.01 -5.39 -16.53
C TYR A 38 -0.42 -5.20 -15.13
N ALA A 39 0.00 -6.29 -14.47
CA ALA A 39 0.67 -6.21 -13.17
C ALA A 39 2.03 -5.48 -13.27
N VAL A 40 2.79 -5.73 -14.34
CA VAL A 40 4.08 -5.07 -14.60
C VAL A 40 3.90 -3.56 -14.84
N ILE A 41 2.99 -3.16 -15.73
CA ILE A 41 2.71 -1.75 -15.98
C ILE A 41 2.21 -1.07 -14.70
N GLY A 42 1.30 -1.72 -13.97
CA GLY A 42 0.79 -1.16 -12.72
C GLY A 42 1.89 -1.04 -11.65
N ALA A 43 2.85 -1.96 -11.61
CA ALA A 43 4.02 -1.84 -10.74
C ALA A 43 4.86 -0.61 -11.07
N PHE A 44 5.09 -0.33 -12.36
CA PHE A 44 5.77 0.90 -12.78
C PHE A 44 4.97 2.16 -12.44
N PHE A 45 3.65 2.14 -12.60
CA PHE A 45 2.78 3.23 -12.18
C PHE A 45 2.93 3.51 -10.67
N VAL A 46 2.87 2.46 -9.84
CA VAL A 46 3.06 2.60 -8.40
C VAL A 46 4.46 3.13 -8.07
N GLY A 47 5.50 2.56 -8.69
CA GLY A 47 6.89 2.90 -8.40
C GLY A 47 7.30 4.32 -8.84
N PHE A 48 6.91 4.73 -10.04
CA PHE A 48 7.35 6.02 -10.59
C PHE A 48 6.41 7.18 -10.29
N ILE A 49 5.11 6.92 -10.07
CA ILE A 49 4.13 7.99 -9.85
C ILE A 49 3.69 8.01 -8.40
N MET A 50 3.21 6.88 -7.87
CA MET A 50 2.62 6.86 -6.54
C MET A 50 3.66 7.00 -5.42
N MET A 51 4.80 6.33 -5.51
CA MET A 51 5.83 6.36 -4.47
C MET A 51 6.46 7.76 -4.32
N PRO A 52 6.89 8.48 -5.38
CA PRO A 52 7.41 9.83 -5.21
C PRO A 52 6.35 10.80 -4.69
N ALA A 53 5.10 10.67 -5.17
CA ALA A 53 3.99 11.47 -4.68
C ALA A 53 3.71 11.22 -3.19
N SER A 54 3.77 9.96 -2.74
CA SER A 54 3.55 9.61 -1.34
C SER A 54 4.67 10.08 -0.43
N ILE A 55 5.92 10.03 -0.88
CA ILE A 55 7.07 10.59 -0.15
C ILE A 55 6.88 12.10 0.01
N TYR A 56 6.59 12.80 -1.10
CA TYR A 56 6.39 14.24 -1.08
C TYR A 56 5.26 14.64 -0.13
N LEU A 57 4.09 13.99 -0.24
CA LEU A 57 2.95 14.29 0.61
C LEU A 57 3.24 13.96 2.08
N GLY A 58 3.96 12.85 2.33
CA GLY A 58 4.42 12.46 3.66
C GLY A 58 5.31 13.52 4.31
N LEU A 59 6.22 14.12 3.56
CA LEU A 59 7.11 15.18 4.04
C LEU A 59 6.38 16.52 4.23
N LEU A 60 5.43 16.85 3.34
CA LEU A 60 4.73 18.14 3.35
C LEU A 60 3.65 18.22 4.44
N ILE A 61 2.87 17.15 4.61
CA ILE A 61 1.75 17.10 5.56
C ILE A 61 2.20 16.51 6.91
N GLY A 62 3.40 15.91 6.98
CA GLY A 62 3.90 15.21 8.16
C GLY A 62 3.23 13.85 8.41
N GLY A 63 2.52 13.31 7.41
CA GLY A 63 1.81 12.03 7.48
C GLY A 63 1.62 11.40 6.10
N GLY A 64 1.72 10.07 6.03
CA GLY A 64 1.56 9.33 4.77
C GLY A 64 0.10 9.24 4.31
N ILE A 65 -0.12 8.87 3.04
CA ILE A 65 -1.47 8.78 2.42
C ILE A 65 -2.30 7.58 2.95
N GLY A 66 -1.84 6.90 4.01
CA GLY A 66 -2.52 5.80 4.68
C GLY A 66 -2.77 4.58 3.80
N SER A 67 -3.49 3.59 4.34
CA SER A 67 -3.90 2.38 3.62
C SER A 67 -4.93 2.66 2.52
N ALA A 68 -5.60 3.81 2.54
CA ALA A 68 -6.58 4.20 1.53
C ALA A 68 -5.94 4.42 0.14
N ALA A 69 -4.72 4.95 0.10
CA ALA A 69 -4.03 5.25 -1.16
C ALA A 69 -3.75 4.01 -2.02
N GLN A 70 -3.54 2.87 -1.38
CA GLN A 70 -3.40 1.57 -2.06
C GLN A 70 -4.65 1.24 -2.87
N TRP A 71 -5.84 1.41 -2.28
CA TRP A 71 -7.10 1.15 -2.95
C TRP A 71 -7.40 2.16 -4.06
N VAL A 72 -7.11 3.44 -3.84
CA VAL A 72 -7.26 4.49 -4.86
C VAL A 72 -6.39 4.18 -6.08
N THR A 73 -5.14 3.75 -5.86
CA THR A 73 -4.20 3.35 -6.92
C THR A 73 -4.80 2.24 -7.80
N ILE A 74 -5.33 1.19 -7.16
CA ILE A 74 -5.94 0.05 -7.84
C ILE A 74 -7.17 0.49 -8.63
N ILE A 75 -8.02 1.32 -8.05
CA ILE A 75 -9.24 1.84 -8.70
C ILE A 75 -8.89 2.65 -9.94
N LEU A 76 -7.92 3.57 -9.84
CA LEU A 76 -7.48 4.39 -10.97
C LEU A 76 -6.88 3.52 -12.08
N PHE A 77 -6.02 2.57 -11.73
CA PHE A 77 -5.41 1.67 -12.70
C PHE A 77 -6.45 0.78 -13.39
N MET A 78 -7.39 0.23 -12.62
CA MET A 78 -8.51 -0.54 -13.17
C MET A 78 -9.36 0.29 -14.12
N GLU A 79 -9.61 1.56 -13.79
CA GLU A 79 -10.39 2.47 -14.64
C GLU A 79 -9.66 2.77 -15.96
N ILE A 80 -8.33 2.92 -15.94
CA ILE A 80 -7.52 3.07 -17.17
C ILE A 80 -7.62 1.82 -18.05
N VAL A 81 -7.47 0.62 -17.45
CA VAL A 81 -7.59 -0.65 -18.19
C VAL A 81 -8.99 -0.80 -18.77
N ARG A 82 -10.03 -0.50 -17.98
CA ARG A 82 -11.43 -0.55 -18.44
C ARG A 82 -11.70 0.41 -19.59
N ARG A 83 -11.19 1.64 -19.52
CA ARG A 83 -11.32 2.65 -20.60
C ARG A 83 -10.57 2.24 -21.86
N SER A 84 -9.54 1.42 -21.72
CA SER A 84 -8.80 0.82 -22.84
C SER A 84 -9.49 -0.45 -23.37
N PHE A 85 -10.77 -0.69 -23.02
CA PHE A 85 -11.55 -1.89 -23.33
C PHE A 85 -10.97 -3.21 -22.80
N GLY A 86 -10.02 -3.15 -21.86
CA GLY A 86 -9.45 -4.30 -21.18
C GLY A 86 -10.30 -4.78 -20.00
N LYS A 87 -10.05 -6.02 -19.56
CA LYS A 87 -10.59 -6.59 -18.32
C LYS A 87 -9.44 -7.10 -17.47
N MET A 88 -9.52 -6.87 -16.17
CA MET A 88 -8.50 -7.29 -15.20
C MET A 88 -9.03 -8.44 -14.34
N LYS A 89 -8.23 -9.48 -14.19
CA LYS A 89 -8.53 -10.64 -13.34
C LYS A 89 -8.34 -10.31 -11.86
N LYS A 90 -8.97 -11.09 -11.00
CA LYS A 90 -8.88 -10.96 -9.52
C LYS A 90 -7.43 -11.05 -9.03
N GLN A 91 -6.64 -11.91 -9.64
CA GLN A 91 -5.26 -12.20 -9.27
C GLN A 91 -4.32 -11.05 -9.65
N GLU A 92 -4.56 -10.40 -10.80
CA GLU A 92 -3.81 -9.20 -11.22
C GLU A 92 -4.07 -8.03 -10.25
N ILE A 93 -5.33 -7.82 -9.86
CA ILE A 93 -5.75 -6.83 -8.86
C ILE A 93 -5.06 -7.10 -7.52
N TYR A 94 -4.98 -8.37 -7.12
CA TYR A 94 -4.34 -8.77 -5.87
C TYR A 94 -2.82 -8.56 -5.86
N ILE A 95 -2.14 -8.84 -6.99
CA ILE A 95 -0.71 -8.52 -7.13
C ILE A 95 -0.50 -7.01 -7.04
N LEU A 96 -1.29 -6.22 -7.76
CA LEU A 96 -1.22 -4.76 -7.69
C LEU A 96 -1.52 -4.25 -6.29
N TYR A 97 -2.44 -4.87 -5.57
CA TYR A 97 -2.69 -4.57 -4.16
C TYR A 97 -1.41 -4.76 -3.35
N TYR A 98 -0.73 -5.90 -3.40
CA TYR A 98 0.51 -6.10 -2.63
C TYR A 98 1.62 -5.13 -3.02
N ILE A 99 1.78 -4.84 -4.31
CA ILE A 99 2.79 -3.89 -4.79
C ILE A 99 2.48 -2.48 -4.28
N ALA A 100 1.23 -2.03 -4.40
CA ALA A 100 0.80 -0.74 -3.89
C ALA A 100 0.95 -0.67 -2.36
N GLY A 101 0.59 -1.71 -1.61
CA GLY A 101 0.73 -1.74 -0.16
C GLY A 101 2.19 -1.63 0.31
N GLY A 102 3.14 -2.19 -0.45
CA GLY A 102 4.56 -2.09 -0.11
C GLY A 102 5.22 -0.76 -0.51
N LEU A 103 4.73 -0.10 -1.56
CA LEU A 103 5.42 1.04 -2.18
C LEU A 103 4.76 2.40 -1.90
N VAL A 104 3.44 2.44 -1.70
CA VAL A 104 2.70 3.70 -1.48
C VAL A 104 2.99 4.33 -0.11
N GLY A 105 3.62 3.59 0.81
CA GLY A 105 4.23 4.15 2.02
C GLY A 105 5.56 4.90 1.77
N GLY A 106 5.97 5.08 0.51
CA GLY A 106 7.29 5.60 0.13
C GLY A 106 8.39 4.52 0.09
N GLY A 107 8.02 3.26 0.32
CA GLY A 107 8.94 2.13 0.33
C GLY A 107 10.02 2.23 1.43
N PRO A 108 11.03 1.34 1.39
CA PRO A 108 12.06 1.29 2.43
C PRO A 108 12.98 2.51 2.47
N PHE A 109 13.05 3.28 1.37
CA PHE A 109 13.98 4.42 1.25
C PHE A 109 13.37 5.75 1.70
N ALA A 110 12.04 5.88 1.80
CA ALA A 110 11.41 7.12 2.26
C ALA A 110 11.88 7.55 3.65
N GLY A 111 12.04 6.58 4.56
CA GLY A 111 12.56 6.83 5.91
C GLY A 111 13.95 7.44 5.88
N PHE A 112 14.81 7.05 4.93
CA PHE A 112 16.15 7.63 4.80
C PHE A 112 16.13 9.09 4.34
N ILE A 113 15.18 9.47 3.48
CA ILE A 113 15.00 10.87 3.07
C ILE A 113 14.62 11.72 4.28
N TRP A 114 13.70 11.23 5.11
CA TRP A 114 13.32 11.90 6.35
C TRP A 114 14.47 12.00 7.34
N ASN A 115 15.20 10.90 7.57
CA ASN A 115 16.35 10.88 8.48
C ASN A 115 17.45 11.85 8.03
N GLN A 116 17.72 11.90 6.72
CA GLN A 116 18.66 12.86 6.14
C GLN A 116 18.20 14.30 6.40
N TYR A 117 16.93 14.62 6.14
CA TYR A 117 16.36 15.94 6.41
C TYR A 117 16.50 16.31 7.90
N LEU A 118 16.15 15.38 8.79
CA LEU A 118 16.19 15.60 10.24
C LEU A 118 17.61 15.94 10.70
N LEU A 119 18.64 15.19 10.26
CA LEU A 119 20.04 15.48 10.61
C LEU A 119 20.58 16.78 10.02
N GLN A 120 20.01 17.27 8.92
CA GLN A 120 20.40 18.54 8.30
C GLN A 120 19.61 19.73 8.85
N SER A 121 18.55 19.49 9.62
CA SER A 121 17.67 20.53 10.12
C SER A 121 18.36 21.42 11.17
N PRO A 122 18.08 22.74 11.18
CA PRO A 122 18.60 23.64 12.22
C PRO A 122 18.20 23.22 13.64
N ALA A 123 17.03 22.59 13.79
CA ALA A 123 16.57 22.04 15.06
C ALA A 123 17.51 20.95 15.58
N ALA A 124 17.93 20.01 14.73
CA ALA A 124 18.82 18.93 15.15
C ALA A 124 20.20 19.44 15.61
N TYR A 125 20.73 20.49 14.96
CA TYR A 125 21.93 21.19 15.43
C TYR A 125 21.68 21.94 16.74
N GLY A 126 20.56 22.66 16.85
CA GLY A 126 20.21 23.42 18.05
C GLY A 126 20.04 22.56 19.29
N PHE A 127 19.58 21.32 19.13
CA PHE A 127 19.46 20.34 20.22
C PHE A 127 20.72 19.49 20.45
N GLY A 128 21.80 19.68 19.68
CA GLY A 128 23.04 18.92 19.83
C GLY A 128 22.94 17.45 19.38
N ILE A 129 21.89 17.08 18.64
CA ILE A 129 21.61 15.69 18.25
C ILE A 129 22.69 15.18 17.29
N VAL A 130 23.12 16.04 16.36
CA VAL A 130 24.11 15.68 15.34
C VAL A 130 25.47 15.42 15.99
N GLU A 131 25.87 16.25 16.95
CA GLU A 131 27.11 16.16 17.70
C GLU A 131 27.13 14.91 18.56
N TYR A 132 26.04 14.62 19.25
CA TYR A 132 25.88 13.41 20.05
C TYR A 132 25.99 12.14 19.18
N LEU A 133 25.26 12.07 18.06
CA LEU A 133 25.31 10.90 17.17
C LEU A 133 26.69 10.71 16.55
N LYS A 134 27.41 11.81 16.23
CA LYS A 134 28.80 11.77 15.77
C LYS A 134 29.73 11.21 16.84
N ALA A 135 29.59 11.66 18.09
CA ALA A 135 30.41 11.19 19.21
C ALA A 135 30.22 9.69 19.48
N GLU A 136 28.98 9.21 19.42
CA GLU A 136 28.62 7.79 19.58
C GLU A 136 28.91 6.94 18.33
N GLY A 137 29.36 7.55 17.22
CA GLY A 137 29.67 6.84 15.98
C GLY A 137 28.43 6.23 15.28
N VAL A 138 27.24 6.76 15.54
CA VAL A 138 25.96 6.22 15.04
C VAL A 138 25.76 6.59 13.57
N ARG A 139 26.31 5.78 12.67
CA ARG A 139 26.22 5.96 11.20
C ARG A 139 25.11 5.15 10.52
N TRP A 140 24.42 4.29 11.26
CA TRP A 140 23.41 3.38 10.70
C TRP A 140 22.03 4.04 10.47
N ILE A 141 21.78 5.23 11.04
CA ILE A 141 20.52 5.97 10.86
C ILE A 141 20.50 6.69 9.50
N ALA A 142 21.55 7.48 9.24
CA ALA A 142 21.83 8.18 8.01
C ALA A 142 23.30 8.70 8.08
N PRO A 143 23.92 9.06 6.94
CA PRO A 143 25.25 9.69 6.92
C PRO A 143 25.28 10.97 7.77
N PHE A 144 26.47 11.42 8.16
CA PHE A 144 26.58 12.69 8.87
C PHE A 144 26.61 13.88 7.90
N PRO A 145 26.14 15.07 8.34
CA PRO A 145 26.29 16.29 7.56
C PRO A 145 27.75 16.54 7.16
N GLY A 146 27.97 16.81 5.87
CA GLY A 146 29.30 16.91 5.25
C GLY A 146 29.73 15.71 4.40
N SER A 147 28.95 14.62 4.38
CA SER A 147 29.17 13.49 3.47
C SER A 147 28.95 13.87 2.00
N GLU A 148 29.83 13.38 1.11
CA GLU A 148 29.70 13.54 -0.35
C GLU A 148 28.40 12.95 -0.91
N SER A 149 27.81 11.97 -0.21
CA SER A 149 26.53 11.37 -0.60
C SER A 149 25.40 12.38 -0.75
N TYR A 150 25.42 13.44 0.06
CA TYR A 150 24.42 14.50 0.02
C TYR A 150 24.59 15.43 -1.16
N ALA A 151 25.85 15.70 -1.56
CA ALA A 151 26.13 16.47 -2.76
C ALA A 151 25.74 15.69 -4.02
N ALA A 152 26.02 14.39 -4.06
CA ALA A 152 25.68 13.51 -5.17
C ALA A 152 24.19 13.12 -5.25
N ARG A 153 23.39 13.43 -4.21
CA ARG A 153 21.94 13.13 -4.12
C ARG A 153 21.61 11.68 -4.47
N THR A 154 22.46 10.75 -4.03
CA THR A 154 22.34 9.33 -4.35
C THR A 154 22.46 8.47 -3.10
N PHE A 155 21.65 7.41 -3.02
CA PHE A 155 21.80 6.35 -2.02
C PHE A 155 22.90 5.35 -2.41
N LEU A 156 23.41 5.42 -3.64
CA LEU A 156 24.51 4.59 -4.13
C LEU A 156 25.87 5.19 -3.75
N HIS A 157 26.06 5.43 -2.45
CA HIS A 157 27.33 5.91 -1.90
C HIS A 157 27.76 5.01 -0.75
N LYS A 158 29.07 4.89 -0.51
CA LYS A 158 29.63 4.04 0.54
C LYS A 158 29.08 4.39 1.93
N ASP A 159 28.83 5.67 2.18
CA ASP A 159 28.28 6.14 3.47
C ASP A 159 26.86 5.64 3.74
N TRP A 160 26.09 5.32 2.70
CA TRP A 160 24.75 4.73 2.82
C TRP A 160 24.78 3.21 2.98
N LEU A 161 25.93 2.56 2.81
CA LEU A 161 26.03 1.11 2.84
C LEU A 161 25.55 0.54 4.19
N GLN A 162 25.97 1.14 5.30
CA GLN A 162 25.57 0.67 6.63
C GLN A 162 24.06 0.83 6.90
N PRO A 163 23.44 2.01 6.69
CA PRO A 163 21.97 2.15 6.79
C PRO A 163 21.21 1.19 5.88
N VAL A 164 21.59 1.11 4.61
CA VAL A 164 20.91 0.27 3.61
C VAL A 164 21.02 -1.21 3.97
N TRP A 165 22.20 -1.65 4.43
CA TRP A 165 22.41 -3.02 4.86
C TRP A 165 21.55 -3.39 6.07
N LEU A 166 21.49 -2.51 7.06
CA LEU A 166 20.64 -2.72 8.24
C LEU A 166 19.16 -2.76 7.85
N MET A 167 18.70 -1.84 7.00
CA MET A 167 17.33 -1.84 6.49
C MET A 167 17.00 -3.15 5.75
N PHE A 168 17.92 -3.65 4.93
CA PHE A 168 17.73 -4.90 4.20
C PHE A 168 17.56 -6.09 5.16
N ILE A 169 18.44 -6.22 6.16
CA ILE A 169 18.34 -7.27 7.20
C ILE A 169 17.02 -7.13 7.97
N CYS A 170 16.69 -5.93 8.45
CA CYS A 170 15.47 -5.68 9.20
C CYS A 170 14.22 -5.96 8.35
N SER A 171 14.26 -5.71 7.04
CA SER A 171 13.17 -6.00 6.12
C SER A 171 12.96 -7.50 5.96
N ILE A 172 14.04 -8.28 5.83
CA ILE A 172 13.97 -9.75 5.79
C ILE A 172 13.40 -10.29 7.10
N LEU A 173 13.95 -9.86 8.25
CA LEU A 173 13.47 -10.28 9.56
C LEU A 173 12.01 -9.89 9.78
N GLY A 174 11.63 -8.68 9.38
CA GLY A 174 10.24 -8.21 9.43
C GLY A 174 9.32 -9.06 8.55
N ARG A 175 9.78 -9.48 7.38
CA ARG A 175 9.02 -10.34 6.47
C ARG A 175 8.86 -11.75 7.02
N LEU A 176 9.93 -12.31 7.59
CA LEU A 176 9.90 -13.60 8.29
C LEU A 176 8.95 -13.55 9.49
N ASN A 177 9.01 -12.46 10.28
CA ASN A 177 8.11 -12.27 11.42
C ASN A 177 6.65 -12.13 10.97
N TRP A 178 6.37 -11.36 9.91
CA TRP A 178 5.03 -11.22 9.37
C TRP A 178 4.47 -12.57 8.91
N PHE A 179 5.21 -13.29 8.06
CA PHE A 179 4.75 -14.58 7.55
C PHE A 179 4.67 -15.64 8.65
N GLY A 180 5.70 -15.73 9.48
CA GLY A 180 5.78 -16.70 10.58
C GLY A 180 4.69 -16.47 11.61
N GLY A 181 4.53 -15.23 12.11
CA GLY A 181 3.48 -14.88 13.05
C GLY A 181 2.08 -15.07 12.47
N GLY A 182 1.86 -14.62 11.23
CA GLY A 182 0.59 -14.82 10.53
C GLY A 182 0.25 -16.30 10.32
N PHE A 183 1.21 -17.11 9.90
CA PHE A 183 1.03 -18.55 9.73
C PHE A 183 0.84 -19.28 11.06
N PHE A 184 1.55 -18.88 12.10
CA PHE A 184 1.40 -19.43 13.45
C PHE A 184 -0.02 -19.20 13.98
N VAL A 185 -0.49 -17.94 13.95
CA VAL A 185 -1.86 -17.60 14.37
C VAL A 185 -2.87 -18.33 13.49
N PHE A 186 -2.65 -18.39 12.18
CA PHE A 186 -3.49 -19.18 11.28
C PHE A 186 -3.58 -20.64 11.70
N LYS A 187 -2.46 -21.30 11.99
CA LYS A 187 -2.44 -22.71 12.42
C LYS A 187 -3.14 -22.92 13.75
N VAL A 188 -2.94 -22.03 14.72
CA VAL A 188 -3.62 -22.12 16.01
C VAL A 188 -5.13 -21.98 15.83
N THR A 189 -5.59 -20.92 15.16
CA THR A 189 -7.02 -20.64 15.01
C THR A 189 -7.74 -21.61 14.06
N SER A 190 -7.07 -22.02 12.97
CA SER A 190 -7.65 -22.92 11.95
C SER A 190 -7.57 -24.39 12.34
N ASP A 191 -6.40 -24.88 12.76
CA ASP A 191 -6.19 -26.32 12.91
C ASP A 191 -6.47 -26.79 14.34
N LEU A 192 -6.12 -26.00 15.37
CA LEU A 192 -6.41 -26.34 16.77
C LEU A 192 -7.84 -25.94 17.16
N GLU A 193 -8.23 -24.69 16.91
CA GLU A 193 -9.52 -24.14 17.39
C GLU A 193 -10.67 -24.33 16.37
N LYS A 194 -10.36 -24.64 15.11
CA LYS A 194 -11.32 -24.79 14.00
C LYS A 194 -12.27 -23.59 13.84
N LEU A 195 -11.81 -22.41 14.21
CA LEU A 195 -12.57 -21.16 14.10
C LEU A 195 -12.50 -20.58 12.69
N PRO A 196 -13.54 -19.89 12.22
CA PRO A 196 -13.49 -19.09 11.00
C PRO A 196 -12.45 -17.98 11.17
N PHE A 197 -11.53 -17.86 10.21
CA PHE A 197 -10.45 -16.88 10.33
C PHE A 197 -11.01 -15.45 10.17
N PRO A 198 -10.95 -14.60 11.21
CA PRO A 198 -11.88 -13.48 11.37
C PRO A 198 -11.71 -12.35 10.33
N MET A 199 -10.51 -12.15 9.78
CA MET A 199 -10.21 -10.99 8.91
C MET A 199 -9.84 -11.33 7.47
N ALA A 200 -9.70 -12.62 7.13
CA ALA A 200 -9.38 -13.03 5.76
C ALA A 200 -10.48 -12.66 4.73
N PRO A 201 -11.79 -12.82 5.03
CA PRO A 201 -12.85 -12.47 4.09
C PRO A 201 -12.88 -10.96 3.80
N VAL A 202 -12.68 -10.11 4.80
CA VAL A 202 -12.75 -8.65 4.65
C VAL A 202 -11.73 -8.13 3.62
N GLY A 203 -10.50 -8.62 3.67
CA GLY A 203 -9.47 -8.25 2.70
C GLY A 203 -9.72 -8.79 1.29
N ALA A 204 -10.24 -10.01 1.19
CA ALA A 204 -10.56 -10.66 -0.08
C ALA A 204 -11.80 -10.06 -0.76
N GLU A 205 -12.80 -9.63 0.02
CA GLU A 205 -14.01 -8.99 -0.47
C GLU A 205 -13.71 -7.68 -1.20
N GLY A 206 -12.75 -6.88 -0.76
CA GLY A 206 -12.35 -5.64 -1.42
C GLY A 206 -11.80 -5.87 -2.84
N ALA A 207 -10.85 -6.81 -2.98
CA ALA A 207 -10.29 -7.17 -4.28
C ALA A 207 -11.33 -7.83 -5.20
N THR A 208 -12.20 -8.67 -4.62
CA THR A 208 -13.27 -9.35 -5.36
C THR A 208 -14.33 -8.37 -5.84
N ALA A 209 -14.77 -7.43 -4.99
CA ALA A 209 -15.74 -6.40 -5.35
C ALA A 209 -15.23 -5.49 -6.47
N LEU A 210 -13.95 -5.11 -6.43
CA LEU A 210 -13.32 -4.33 -7.49
C LEU A 210 -13.25 -5.11 -8.81
N ALA A 211 -12.87 -6.39 -8.76
CA ALA A 211 -12.85 -7.24 -9.94
C ALA A 211 -14.25 -7.44 -10.56
N ASP A 212 -15.26 -7.66 -9.72
CA ASP A 212 -16.64 -7.83 -10.18
C ASP A 212 -17.19 -6.52 -10.79
N ALA A 213 -16.80 -5.36 -10.25
CA ALA A 213 -17.09 -4.07 -10.85
C ALA A 213 -16.41 -3.91 -12.23
N SER A 214 -15.19 -4.44 -12.43
CA SER A 214 -14.50 -4.46 -13.74
C SER A 214 -15.32 -5.18 -14.82
N GLY A 215 -16.11 -6.19 -14.43
CA GLY A 215 -16.99 -6.96 -15.29
C GLY A 215 -18.26 -6.25 -15.78
N GLY A 216 -18.53 -5.00 -15.37
CA GLY A 216 -19.65 -4.19 -15.88
C GLY A 216 -20.97 -4.29 -15.09
N LYS A 217 -21.00 -4.98 -13.96
CA LYS A 217 -22.14 -4.94 -13.01
C LYS A 217 -22.11 -3.63 -12.21
N ARG A 218 -22.59 -2.54 -12.82
CA ARG A 218 -22.59 -1.19 -12.24
C ARG A 218 -23.72 -0.94 -11.22
N ASP A 219 -24.77 -1.77 -11.24
CA ASP A 219 -25.99 -1.53 -10.45
C ASP A 219 -25.96 -2.32 -9.13
N THR A 220 -25.09 -1.92 -8.20
CA THR A 220 -25.13 -2.46 -6.83
C THR A 220 -25.13 -1.30 -5.83
N TRP A 221 -25.90 -1.42 -4.75
CA TRP A 221 -25.98 -0.43 -3.67
C TRP A 221 -24.60 0.00 -3.13
N ARG A 222 -23.60 -0.90 -3.20
CA ARG A 222 -22.19 -0.66 -2.85
C ARG A 222 -21.57 0.50 -3.65
N TRP A 223 -21.94 0.65 -4.92
CA TRP A 223 -21.45 1.74 -5.77
C TRP A 223 -21.96 3.11 -5.33
N ASN A 224 -23.21 3.18 -4.85
CA ASN A 224 -23.79 4.43 -4.35
C ASN A 224 -23.08 4.88 -3.06
N VAL A 225 -22.86 3.96 -2.12
CA VAL A 225 -22.13 4.25 -0.88
C VAL A 225 -20.69 4.68 -1.18
N PHE A 226 -20.01 3.98 -2.07
CA PHE A 226 -18.67 4.36 -2.53
C PHE A 226 -18.65 5.76 -3.15
N SER A 227 -19.60 6.07 -4.03
CA SER A 227 -19.65 7.38 -4.72
C SER A 227 -19.89 8.53 -3.75
N ILE A 228 -20.78 8.36 -2.77
CA ILE A 228 -21.02 9.37 -1.72
C ILE A 228 -19.74 9.59 -0.90
N GLY A 229 -19.10 8.51 -0.45
CA GLY A 229 -17.84 8.59 0.28
C GLY A 229 -16.73 9.26 -0.53
N ALA A 230 -16.64 8.96 -1.82
CA ALA A 230 -15.67 9.57 -2.73
C ALA A 230 -15.89 11.08 -2.87
N VAL A 231 -17.13 11.55 -3.06
CA VAL A 231 -17.44 12.98 -3.16
C VAL A 231 -17.11 13.73 -1.87
N ILE A 232 -17.47 13.16 -0.72
CA ILE A 232 -17.13 13.74 0.59
C ILE A 232 -15.61 13.81 0.77
N GLY A 233 -14.90 12.72 0.44
CA GLY A 233 -13.44 12.66 0.53
C GLY A 233 -12.75 13.69 -0.38
N VAL A 234 -13.24 13.86 -1.61
CA VAL A 234 -12.74 14.88 -2.54
C VAL A 234 -12.99 16.29 -2.01
N ALA A 235 -14.18 16.57 -1.50
CA ALA A 235 -14.49 17.88 -0.91
C ALA A 235 -13.59 18.20 0.29
N PHE A 236 -13.40 17.23 1.19
CA PHE A 236 -12.49 17.38 2.32
C PHE A 236 -11.04 17.58 1.88
N GLY A 237 -10.54 16.74 0.97
CA GLY A 237 -9.18 16.85 0.44
C GLY A 237 -8.94 18.17 -0.31
N PHE A 238 -9.95 18.68 -1.01
CA PHE A 238 -9.87 19.98 -1.66
C PHE A 238 -9.67 21.12 -0.65
N ILE A 239 -10.47 21.14 0.41
CA ILE A 239 -10.39 22.19 1.43
C ILE A 239 -9.12 22.06 2.27
N TYR A 240 -8.82 20.86 2.76
CA TYR A 240 -7.76 20.64 3.74
C TYR A 240 -6.35 20.54 3.12
N VAL A 241 -6.25 20.02 1.89
CA VAL A 241 -4.94 19.77 1.26
C VAL A 241 -4.73 20.69 0.07
N PHE A 242 -5.68 20.76 -0.87
CA PHE A 242 -5.47 21.48 -2.12
C PHE A 242 -5.37 22.99 -1.91
N ILE A 243 -6.29 23.61 -1.15
CA ILE A 243 -6.26 25.06 -0.91
C ILE A 243 -4.95 25.50 -0.23
N PRO A 244 -4.50 24.89 0.88
CA PRO A 244 -3.24 25.29 1.51
C PRO A 244 -2.03 25.09 0.61
N ALA A 245 -1.94 23.94 -0.08
CA ALA A 245 -0.81 23.65 -0.96
C ALA A 245 -0.75 24.62 -2.16
N PHE A 246 -1.89 24.87 -2.80
CA PHE A 246 -2.00 25.77 -3.94
C PHE A 246 -1.74 27.24 -3.55
N SER A 247 -2.31 27.66 -2.41
CA SER A 247 -2.05 28.99 -1.86
C SER A 247 -0.57 29.20 -1.55
N THR A 248 0.07 28.20 -0.94
CA THR A 248 1.50 28.27 -0.62
C THR A 248 2.35 28.35 -1.89
N ALA A 249 2.01 27.56 -2.92
CA ALA A 249 2.73 27.55 -4.19
C ALA A 249 2.66 28.88 -4.94
N ILE A 250 1.53 29.59 -4.88
CA ILE A 250 1.32 30.85 -5.61
C ILE A 250 1.72 32.07 -4.78
N PHE A 251 1.33 32.12 -3.51
CA PHE A 251 1.44 33.32 -2.67
C PHE A 251 2.60 33.27 -1.67
N GLY A 252 3.30 32.13 -1.56
CA GLY A 252 4.40 31.94 -0.59
C GLY A 252 3.96 32.00 0.87
N LYS A 253 2.64 31.96 1.13
CA LYS A 253 2.04 32.01 2.47
C LYS A 253 0.84 31.05 2.53
N THR A 254 0.74 30.32 3.63
CA THR A 254 -0.44 29.52 3.98
C THR A 254 -1.53 30.45 4.54
N PHE A 255 -2.76 30.35 4.01
CA PHE A 255 -3.97 30.87 4.64
C PHE A 255 -4.54 29.82 5.61
#